data_AF-A0A9X2LNE5-F1
#
_entry.id   AF-A0A9X2LNE5-F1
#
_cell.length_a   1.000
_cell.length_b   1.000
_cell.length_c   1.000
_cell.angle_alpha   90.00
_cell.angle_beta   90.00
_cell.angle_gamma   90.00
#
_symmetry.space_group_name_H-M   'P 1'
#
loop_
_entity.id
_entity.type
_entity.pdbx_description
1 polymer ?
#
loop_
_entity_poly.entity_id
_entity_poly.type
_entity_poly.pdbx_seq_one_letter_code
_entity_poly.pdbx_strand_id
1 'polypeptide(L)'
;MTPAHDTQAAPEPAPDEGRGRAAAALAETVGAVLAHTADATGPRTPADTAEIRAIADAMIRLFTGAPLRSGGQLTIKSLAEEAGLRRNKLTHKHTGLKDLFYALVKAQQGPSRPFTDKEREVSEKQKKDLARVRAERDTLRTKAQQMARVIHVLEAEYAQLAQAKAALDEELAARAGVTYLSTRRGT
;
A
#
# COMPACT_ATOMS: atom_id res chain seq x y z
N MET A 1 15.75 -32.68 -23.27
CA MET A 1 15.40 -33.34 -22.00
C MET A 1 15.10 -32.22 -21.03
N THR A 2 13.83 -31.85 -20.96
CA THR A 2 13.31 -30.61 -20.38
C THR A 2 12.57 -30.98 -19.10
N PRO A 3 12.85 -30.38 -17.92
CA PRO A 3 12.00 -30.62 -16.76
C PRO A 3 10.82 -29.65 -16.80
N ALA A 4 9.62 -30.22 -16.72
CA ALA A 4 8.36 -29.52 -16.59
C ALA A 4 8.24 -28.91 -15.18
N HIS A 5 7.94 -27.61 -15.13
CA HIS A 5 7.47 -26.95 -13.91
C HIS A 5 5.94 -27.08 -13.85
N ASP A 6 5.45 -28.09 -13.13
CA ASP A 6 4.08 -28.06 -12.62
C ASP A 6 4.02 -27.06 -11.45
N THR A 7 3.59 -25.85 -11.77
CA THR A 7 3.19 -24.85 -10.77
C THR A 7 1.75 -25.15 -10.38
N GLN A 8 1.60 -25.90 -9.30
CA GLN A 8 0.32 -26.16 -8.66
C GLN A 8 -0.19 -24.85 -8.03
N ALA A 9 -1.13 -24.20 -8.71
CA ALA A 9 -1.82 -23.01 -8.21
C ALA A 9 -2.55 -23.35 -6.91
N ALA A 10 -2.17 -22.66 -5.84
CA ALA A 10 -2.88 -22.71 -4.56
C ALA A 10 -4.34 -22.22 -4.76
N PRO A 11 -5.33 -22.84 -4.11
CA PRO A 11 -6.71 -22.39 -4.19
C PRO A 11 -6.85 -20.99 -3.55
N GLU A 12 -7.44 -20.05 -4.30
CA GLU A 12 -7.80 -18.73 -3.79
C GLU A 12 -8.67 -18.86 -2.52
N PRO A 13 -8.41 -18.06 -1.47
CA PRO A 13 -9.25 -18.08 -0.27
C PRO A 13 -10.63 -17.49 -0.60
N ALA A 14 -11.67 -18.27 -0.33
CA ALA A 14 -13.08 -17.92 -0.50
C ALA A 14 -13.42 -16.54 0.11
N PRO A 15 -14.37 -15.79 -0.48
CA PRO A 15 -14.72 -14.46 -0.03
C PRO A 15 -15.50 -14.55 1.29
N ASP A 16 -14.85 -14.10 2.35
CA ASP A 16 -15.38 -13.15 3.32
C ASP A 16 -16.83 -13.23 3.87
N GLU A 17 -17.45 -14.41 3.93
CA GLU A 17 -18.79 -14.56 4.50
C GLU A 17 -18.84 -14.21 6.00
N GLY A 18 -17.72 -14.38 6.69
CA GLY A 18 -17.57 -14.07 8.12
C GLY A 18 -17.64 -12.58 8.42
N ARG A 19 -17.00 -11.72 7.62
CA ARG A 19 -17.08 -10.26 7.85
C ARG A 19 -18.46 -9.73 7.47
N GLY A 20 -19.11 -10.29 6.45
CA GLY A 20 -20.48 -9.93 6.09
C GLY A 20 -21.50 -10.17 7.22
N ARG A 21 -21.44 -11.34 7.89
CA ARG A 21 -22.34 -11.62 9.03
C ARG A 21 -22.04 -10.76 10.26
N ALA A 22 -20.76 -10.53 10.57
CA ALA A 22 -20.37 -9.65 11.67
C ALA A 22 -20.80 -8.20 11.43
N ALA A 23 -20.69 -7.73 10.18
CA ALA A 23 -21.18 -6.43 9.75
C ALA A 23 -22.71 -6.31 9.92
N ALA A 24 -23.46 -7.34 9.53
CA ALA A 24 -24.91 -7.37 9.67
C ALA A 24 -25.34 -7.33 11.16
N ALA A 25 -24.70 -8.12 12.02
CA ALA A 25 -24.98 -8.12 13.46
C ALA A 25 -24.63 -6.76 14.14
N LEU A 26 -23.54 -6.12 13.71
CA LEU A 26 -23.18 -4.77 14.17
C LEU A 26 -24.18 -3.72 13.66
N ALA A 27 -24.63 -3.82 12.41
CA ALA A 27 -25.63 -2.93 11.85
C ALA A 27 -26.99 -3.05 12.58
N GLU A 28 -27.40 -4.27 12.90
CA GLU A 28 -28.63 -4.55 13.64
C GLU A 28 -28.56 -4.01 15.07
N THR A 29 -27.45 -4.26 15.78
CA THR A 29 -27.26 -3.75 17.15
C THR A 29 -27.16 -2.23 17.20
N VAL A 30 -26.40 -1.61 16.30
CA VAL A 30 -26.32 -0.14 16.20
C VAL A 30 -27.67 0.44 15.82
N GLY A 31 -28.40 -0.18 14.88
CA GLY A 31 -29.76 0.21 14.49
C GLY A 31 -30.76 0.15 15.64
N ALA A 32 -30.74 -0.93 16.44
CA ALA A 32 -31.60 -1.11 17.60
C ALA A 32 -31.30 -0.06 18.70
N VAL A 33 -30.02 0.20 18.97
CA VAL A 33 -29.59 1.23 19.93
C VAL A 33 -30.01 2.63 19.46
N LEU A 34 -29.93 2.90 18.15
CA LEU A 34 -30.34 4.17 17.57
C LEU A 34 -31.86 4.39 17.61
N ALA A 35 -32.64 3.33 17.40
CA ALA A 35 -34.10 3.38 17.55
C ALA A 35 -34.49 3.63 19.01
N HIS A 36 -33.86 2.92 19.96
CA HIS A 36 -34.14 3.07 21.38
C HIS A 36 -33.75 4.46 21.93
N THR A 37 -32.68 5.05 21.41
CA THR A 37 -32.28 6.43 21.75
C THR A 37 -33.07 7.50 21.03
N ALA A 38 -33.74 7.17 19.91
CA ALA A 38 -34.69 8.04 19.21
C ALA A 38 -35.95 8.31 20.02
N ASP A 39 -36.51 7.28 20.63
CA ASP A 39 -37.70 7.42 21.47
C ASP A 39 -37.44 8.23 22.75
N ALA A 40 -36.20 8.25 23.24
CA ALA A 40 -35.82 8.97 24.45
C ALA A 40 -35.49 10.46 24.24
N THR A 41 -35.28 10.92 22.99
CA THR A 41 -34.64 12.22 22.71
C THR A 41 -35.49 13.12 21.81
N GLY A 42 -36.64 13.60 22.29
CA GLY A 42 -37.40 14.77 21.80
C GLY A 42 -37.69 14.89 20.28
N PRO A 43 -38.32 15.99 19.82
CA PRO A 43 -38.57 16.21 18.40
C PRO A 43 -37.25 16.52 17.66
N ARG A 44 -36.85 15.62 16.73
CA ARG A 44 -35.64 15.77 15.90
C ARG A 44 -35.97 16.46 14.58
N THR A 45 -35.08 17.33 14.10
CA THR A 45 -35.22 17.89 12.75
C THR A 45 -34.83 16.83 11.71
N PRO A 46 -35.37 16.88 10.47
CA PRO A 46 -35.00 15.94 9.41
C PRO A 46 -33.50 15.97 9.08
N ALA A 47 -32.84 17.12 9.27
CA ALA A 47 -31.40 17.25 9.13
C ALA A 47 -30.64 16.46 10.21
N ASP A 48 -31.14 16.42 11.44
CA ASP A 48 -30.54 15.64 12.52
C ASP A 48 -30.61 14.15 12.24
N THR A 49 -31.75 13.68 11.73
CA THR A 49 -31.95 12.28 11.38
C THR A 49 -31.00 11.83 10.27
N ALA A 50 -30.76 12.67 9.26
CA ALA A 50 -29.80 12.39 8.21
C ALA A 50 -28.35 12.35 8.74
N GLU A 51 -27.97 13.29 9.61
CA GLU A 51 -26.66 13.32 10.27
C GLU A 51 -26.44 12.05 11.12
N ILE A 52 -27.44 11.64 11.92
CA ILE A 52 -27.39 10.43 12.76
C ILE A 52 -27.20 9.18 11.91
N ARG A 53 -27.94 9.05 10.80
CA ARG A 53 -27.80 7.92 9.87
C ARG A 53 -26.41 7.87 9.25
N ALA A 54 -25.89 9.01 8.80
CA ALA A 54 -24.55 9.09 8.22
C ALA A 54 -23.46 8.68 9.22
N ILE A 55 -23.61 9.07 10.49
CA ILE A 55 -22.70 8.65 11.57
C ILE A 55 -22.82 7.14 11.82
N ALA A 56 -24.03 6.59 11.89
CA ALA A 56 -24.26 5.17 12.12
C ALA A 56 -23.62 4.31 11.02
N ASP A 57 -23.86 4.65 9.76
CA ASP A 57 -23.27 3.93 8.62
C ASP A 57 -21.74 4.03 8.63
N ALA A 58 -21.20 5.19 9.03
CA ALA A 58 -19.76 5.38 9.19
C ALA A 58 -19.18 4.53 10.32
N MET A 59 -19.88 4.38 11.44
CA MET A 59 -19.47 3.49 12.53
C MET A 59 -19.39 2.05 12.03
N ILE A 60 -20.43 1.55 11.37
CA ILE A 60 -20.46 0.19 10.82
C ILE A 60 -19.25 -0.02 9.90
N ARG A 61 -19.03 0.87 8.92
CA ARG A 61 -17.89 0.77 7.99
C ARG A 61 -16.53 0.76 8.69
N LEU A 62 -16.35 1.60 9.70
CA LEU A 62 -15.11 1.65 10.49
C LEU A 62 -14.88 0.35 11.26
N PHE A 63 -15.92 -0.17 11.93
CA PHE A 63 -15.82 -1.40 12.71
C PHE A 63 -15.67 -2.66 11.85
N THR A 64 -16.18 -2.64 10.61
CA THR A 64 -16.03 -3.74 9.64
C THR A 64 -14.73 -3.64 8.82
N GLY A 65 -13.95 -2.57 8.98
CA GLY A 65 -12.68 -2.38 8.28
C GLY A 65 -12.82 -1.98 6.80
N ALA A 66 -13.97 -1.43 6.41
CA ALA A 66 -14.26 -0.98 5.03
C ALA A 66 -14.51 0.54 4.97
N PRO A 67 -13.56 1.40 5.40
CA PRO A 67 -13.72 2.85 5.34
C PRO A 67 -13.71 3.35 3.88
N LEU A 68 -14.53 4.33 3.57
CA LEU A 68 -14.65 4.93 2.23
C LEU A 68 -13.98 6.30 2.13
N ARG A 69 -13.98 7.07 3.24
CA ARG A 69 -13.54 8.48 3.25
C ARG A 69 -12.43 8.74 4.27
N SER A 70 -12.13 7.78 5.14
CA SER A 70 -11.14 7.90 6.22
C SER A 70 -10.04 6.84 6.14
N GLY A 71 -8.94 7.05 6.86
CA GLY A 71 -7.84 6.09 6.97
C GLY A 71 -8.12 4.87 7.87
N GLY A 72 -9.40 4.60 8.20
CA GLY A 72 -9.82 3.41 8.97
C GLY A 72 -9.47 3.41 10.46
N GLN A 73 -8.94 4.51 11.00
CA GLN A 73 -8.61 4.57 12.42
C GLN A 73 -9.88 4.69 13.27
N LEU A 74 -9.94 3.98 14.40
CA LEU A 74 -11.07 4.05 15.34
C LEU A 74 -11.00 5.31 16.22
N THR A 75 -11.01 6.49 15.58
CA THR A 75 -10.95 7.80 16.25
C THR A 75 -12.14 8.66 15.86
N ILE A 76 -12.50 9.63 16.72
CA ILE A 76 -13.58 10.60 16.42
C ILE A 76 -13.28 11.45 15.18
N LYS A 77 -12.00 11.74 14.91
CA LYS A 77 -11.61 12.46 13.69
C LYS A 77 -11.96 11.62 12.45
N SER A 78 -11.54 10.37 12.43
CA SER A 78 -11.82 9.44 11.33
C SER A 78 -13.31 9.14 11.20
N LEU A 79 -14.06 9.05 12.30
CA LEU A 79 -15.52 8.92 12.25
C LEU A 79 -16.19 10.14 11.61
N ALA A 80 -15.75 11.35 11.97
CA ALA A 80 -16.29 12.57 11.37
C ALA A 80 -16.01 12.64 9.86
N GLU A 81 -14.77 12.35 9.47
CA GLU A 81 -14.35 12.25 8.06
C GLU A 81 -15.15 11.17 7.31
N GLU A 82 -15.31 9.99 7.91
CA GLU A 82 -16.05 8.88 7.34
C GLU A 82 -17.55 9.17 7.20
N ALA A 83 -18.14 9.93 8.11
CA ALA A 83 -19.53 10.38 8.05
C ALA A 83 -19.73 11.61 7.13
N GLY A 84 -18.64 12.24 6.65
CA GLY A 84 -18.72 13.47 5.85
C GLY A 84 -19.14 14.70 6.67
N LEU A 85 -18.89 14.67 7.99
CA LEU A 85 -19.32 15.69 8.94
C LEU A 85 -18.12 16.40 9.58
N ARG A 86 -18.34 17.61 10.07
CA ARG A 86 -17.34 18.30 10.90
C ARG A 86 -17.30 17.66 12.29
N ARG A 87 -16.10 17.51 12.87
CA ARG A 87 -15.89 16.98 14.23
C ARG A 87 -16.78 17.64 15.29
N ASN A 88 -17.05 18.93 15.17
CA ASN A 88 -17.89 19.70 16.10
C ASN A 88 -19.31 19.12 16.24
N LYS A 89 -19.83 18.46 15.19
CA LYS A 89 -21.15 17.81 15.24
C LYS A 89 -21.15 16.66 16.25
N LEU A 90 -20.09 15.86 16.30
CA LEU A 90 -19.93 14.76 17.27
C LEU A 90 -19.61 15.25 18.70
N THR A 91 -19.00 16.42 18.85
CA THR A 91 -18.62 16.94 20.19
C THR A 91 -19.67 17.84 20.84
N HIS A 92 -20.57 18.46 20.06
CA HIS A 92 -21.56 19.42 20.60
C HIS A 92 -23.01 19.04 20.34
N LYS A 93 -23.32 18.32 19.26
CA LYS A 93 -24.72 18.03 18.86
C LYS A 93 -25.09 16.57 19.05
N HIS A 94 -24.19 15.67 18.64
CA HIS A 94 -24.37 14.22 18.65
C HIS A 94 -23.43 13.57 19.67
N THR A 95 -23.38 14.11 20.88
CA THR A 95 -22.49 13.64 21.95
C THR A 95 -22.79 12.20 22.37
N GLY A 96 -24.05 11.79 22.38
CA GLY A 96 -24.43 10.40 22.66
C GLY A 96 -23.87 9.40 21.64
N LEU A 97 -23.78 9.78 20.36
CA LEU A 97 -23.15 8.95 19.32
C LEU A 97 -21.63 8.85 19.49
N LYS A 98 -20.99 9.95 19.92
CA LYS A 98 -19.57 9.96 20.29
C LYS A 98 -19.32 9.01 21.47
N ASP A 99 -20.18 9.04 22.49
CA ASP A 99 -20.05 8.19 23.68
C ASP A 99 -20.31 6.71 23.34
N LEU A 100 -21.32 6.42 22.50
CA LEU A 100 -21.56 5.09 21.95
C LEU A 100 -20.34 4.56 21.16
N PHE A 101 -19.76 5.41 20.31
CA PHE A 101 -18.57 5.04 19.55
C PHE A 101 -17.41 4.67 20.47
N TYR A 102 -17.14 5.46 21.51
CA TYR A 102 -16.10 5.12 22.48
C TYR A 102 -16.41 3.84 23.27
N ALA A 103 -17.68 3.60 23.62
CA ALA A 103 -18.09 2.36 24.26
C ALA A 103 -17.84 1.14 23.37
N LEU A 104 -18.17 1.23 22.08
CA LEU A 104 -17.93 0.16 21.10
C LEU A 104 -16.43 -0.05 20.85
N VAL A 105 -15.64 1.02 20.73
CA VAL A 105 -14.17 0.92 20.60
C VAL A 105 -13.58 0.23 21.83
N LYS A 106 -14.02 0.59 23.03
CA LYS A 106 -13.59 -0.04 24.28
C LYS A 106 -14.02 -1.50 24.38
N ALA A 107 -15.22 -1.84 23.93
CA ALA A 107 -15.70 -3.21 23.89
C ALA A 107 -14.91 -4.07 22.89
N GLN A 108 -14.58 -3.53 21.71
CA GLN A 108 -13.80 -4.24 20.69
C GLN A 108 -12.34 -4.43 21.10
N GLN A 109 -11.73 -3.44 21.75
CA GLN A 109 -10.35 -3.52 22.23
C GLN A 109 -10.21 -4.39 23.49
N GLY A 110 -11.33 -4.72 24.14
CA GLY A 110 -11.35 -5.40 25.43
C GLY A 110 -10.65 -4.60 26.54
N PRO A 111 -10.59 -5.10 27.78
CA PRO A 111 -9.60 -4.60 28.72
C PRO A 111 -8.22 -4.81 28.08
N SER A 112 -7.40 -3.76 28.01
CA SER A 112 -6.04 -3.82 27.47
C SER A 112 -5.29 -4.98 28.12
N ARG A 113 -5.29 -6.13 27.44
CA ARG A 113 -4.58 -7.30 27.93
C ARG A 113 -3.12 -7.02 27.64
N PRO A 114 -2.21 -7.15 28.62
CA PRO A 114 -0.79 -7.09 28.31
C PRO A 114 -0.51 -8.13 27.21
N PHE A 115 0.20 -7.72 26.17
CA PHE A 115 0.65 -8.62 25.11
C PHE A 115 1.24 -9.87 25.76
N THR A 116 0.78 -11.03 25.30
CA THR A 116 1.34 -12.30 25.74
C THR A 116 2.81 -12.38 25.32
N ASP A 117 3.61 -13.13 26.06
CA ASP A 117 5.04 -13.29 25.73
C ASP A 117 5.23 -13.85 24.31
N LYS A 118 4.31 -14.72 23.85
CA LYS A 118 4.26 -15.23 22.47
C LYS A 118 4.07 -14.12 21.43
N GLU A 119 3.16 -13.17 21.67
CA GLU A 119 2.93 -12.05 20.75
C GLU A 119 4.14 -11.11 20.70
N ARG A 120 4.81 -10.92 21.85
CA ARG A 120 6.06 -10.16 21.91
C ARG A 120 7.17 -10.86 21.12
N GLU A 121 7.33 -12.16 21.31
CA GLU A 121 8.30 -12.97 20.56
C GLU A 121 8.05 -12.92 19.05
N VAL A 122 6.79 -13.04 18.62
CA VAL A 122 6.42 -12.92 17.20
C VAL A 122 6.74 -11.53 16.67
N SER A 123 6.38 -10.47 17.40
CA SER A 123 6.71 -9.10 17.02
C SER A 123 8.23 -8.89 16.92
N GLU A 124 9.00 -9.37 17.88
CA GLU A 124 10.46 -9.28 17.85
C GLU A 124 11.06 -10.08 16.69
N LYS A 125 10.53 -11.26 16.40
CA LYS A 125 10.92 -12.05 15.22
C LYS A 125 10.62 -11.29 13.93
N GLN A 126 9.42 -10.73 13.80
CA GLN A 126 9.03 -9.93 12.64
C GLN A 126 9.93 -8.69 12.46
N LYS A 127 10.28 -7.99 13.54
CA LYS A 127 11.23 -6.87 13.50
C LYS A 127 12.61 -7.31 13.00
N LYS A 128 13.12 -8.44 13.50
CA LYS A 128 14.39 -9.02 13.06
C LYS A 128 14.35 -9.41 11.58
N ASP A 129 13.29 -10.07 11.15
CA ASP A 129 13.10 -10.46 9.74
C ASP A 129 13.03 -9.22 8.83
N LEU A 130 12.30 -8.17 9.23
CA LEU A 130 12.26 -6.91 8.49
C LEU A 130 13.63 -6.22 8.43
N ALA A 131 14.39 -6.24 9.52
CA ALA A 131 15.75 -5.70 9.52
C ALA A 131 16.67 -6.47 8.57
N ARG A 132 16.58 -7.81 8.57
CA ARG A 132 17.33 -8.68 7.63
C ARG A 132 16.99 -8.34 6.17
N VAL A 133 15.70 -8.34 5.83
CA VAL A 133 15.24 -8.08 4.45
C VAL A 133 15.65 -6.68 3.98
N ARG A 134 15.62 -5.68 4.88
CA ARG A 134 16.10 -4.32 4.55
C ARG A 134 17.59 -4.31 4.24
N ALA A 135 18.41 -4.97 5.06
CA ALA A 135 19.86 -5.06 4.84
C ALA A 135 20.20 -5.80 3.53
N GLU A 136 19.48 -6.88 3.22
CA GLU A 136 19.64 -7.62 1.96
C GLU A 136 19.29 -6.75 0.76
N ARG A 137 18.15 -6.05 0.80
CA ARG A 137 17.75 -5.11 -0.25
C ARG A 137 18.79 -4.01 -0.46
N ASP A 138 19.32 -3.43 0.62
CA ASP A 138 20.30 -2.35 0.52
C ASP A 138 21.63 -2.85 -0.07
N THR A 139 22.01 -4.08 0.25
CA THR A 139 23.15 -4.78 -0.36
C THR A 139 22.93 -5.00 -1.86
N LEU A 140 21.76 -5.53 -2.25
CA LEU A 140 21.42 -5.76 -3.65
C LEU A 140 21.38 -4.46 -4.45
N ARG A 141 20.84 -3.39 -3.86
CA ARG A 141 20.84 -2.06 -4.46
C ARG A 141 22.25 -1.56 -4.73
N THR A 142 23.15 -1.73 -3.77
CA THR A 142 24.57 -1.34 -3.91
C THR A 142 25.24 -2.13 -5.03
N LYS A 143 25.03 -3.45 -5.08
CA LYS A 143 25.57 -4.31 -6.15
C LYS A 143 25.04 -3.91 -7.53
N ALA A 144 23.73 -3.66 -7.65
CA ALA A 144 23.12 -3.20 -8.90
C ALA A 144 23.73 -1.86 -9.38
N GLN A 145 23.97 -0.93 -8.46
CA GLN A 145 24.64 0.35 -8.78
C GLN A 145 26.10 0.18 -9.18
N GLN A 146 26.82 -0.81 -8.63
CA GLN A 146 28.18 -1.13 -9.05
C GLN A 146 28.20 -1.75 -10.45
N MET A 147 27.30 -2.71 -10.71
CA MET A 147 27.17 -3.34 -12.03
C MET A 147 26.80 -2.30 -13.10
N ALA A 148 25.85 -1.40 -12.83
CA ALA A 148 25.49 -0.33 -13.75
C ALA A 148 26.69 0.58 -14.08
N ARG A 149 27.53 0.91 -13.08
CA ARG A 149 28.76 1.68 -13.30
C ARG A 149 29.76 0.93 -14.19
N VAL A 150 29.97 -0.37 -13.95
CA VAL A 150 30.86 -1.18 -14.78
C VAL A 150 30.35 -1.25 -16.22
N ILE A 151 29.03 -1.44 -16.42
CA ILE A 151 28.41 -1.45 -17.75
C ILE A 151 28.69 -0.12 -18.46
N HIS A 152 28.48 1.02 -17.81
CA HIS A 152 28.74 2.32 -18.44
C HIS A 152 30.20 2.54 -18.83
N VAL A 153 31.16 2.06 -18.02
CA VAL A 153 32.59 2.12 -18.38
C VAL A 153 32.85 1.26 -19.62
N LEU A 154 32.34 0.02 -19.65
CA LEU A 154 32.51 -0.88 -20.78
C LEU A 154 31.85 -0.35 -22.07
N GLU A 155 30.67 0.28 -21.96
CA GLU A 155 30.00 0.94 -23.08
C GLU A 155 30.85 2.10 -23.64
N ALA A 156 31.46 2.89 -22.76
CA ALA A 156 32.34 3.98 -23.16
C ALA A 156 33.63 3.47 -23.84
N GLU A 157 34.26 2.45 -23.28
CA GLU A 157 35.43 1.79 -23.88
C GLU A 157 35.09 1.17 -25.24
N TYR A 158 33.95 0.50 -25.33
CA TYR A 158 33.46 -0.07 -26.58
C TYR A 158 33.24 0.99 -27.66
N ALA A 159 32.63 2.13 -27.30
CA ALA A 159 32.43 3.25 -28.22
C ALA A 159 33.76 3.85 -28.70
N GLN A 160 34.76 4.00 -27.82
CA GLN A 160 36.10 4.48 -28.18
C GLN A 160 36.81 3.52 -29.14
N LEU A 161 36.76 2.22 -28.86
CA LEU A 161 37.36 1.20 -29.74
C LEU A 161 36.68 1.17 -31.11
N ALA A 162 35.36 1.30 -31.16
CA ALA A 162 34.62 1.36 -32.43
C ALA A 162 35.02 2.59 -33.25
N GLN A 163 35.20 3.75 -32.61
CA GLN A 163 35.69 4.97 -33.27
C GLN A 163 37.13 4.82 -33.78
N ALA A 164 38.03 4.29 -32.95
CA ALA A 164 39.42 4.06 -33.33
C ALA A 164 39.55 3.08 -34.51
N LYS A 165 38.73 2.01 -34.50
CA LYS A 165 38.66 1.07 -35.62
C LYS A 165 38.17 1.75 -36.89
N ALA A 166 37.09 2.53 -36.82
CA ALA A 166 36.55 3.23 -37.99
C ALA A 166 37.58 4.21 -38.60
N ALA A 167 38.31 4.95 -37.76
CA ALA A 167 39.37 5.84 -38.21
C ALA A 167 40.54 5.08 -38.89
N LEU A 168 40.92 3.92 -38.35
CA LEU A 168 41.95 3.07 -38.95
C LEU A 168 41.49 2.51 -40.31
N ASP A 169 40.23 2.05 -40.40
CA ASP A 169 39.65 1.55 -41.64
C ASP A 169 39.62 2.64 -42.72
N GLU A 170 39.32 3.90 -42.34
CA GLU A 170 39.37 5.06 -43.23
C GLU A 170 40.81 5.37 -43.69
N GLU A 171 41.80 5.33 -42.80
CA GLU A 171 43.21 5.53 -43.14
C GLU A 171 43.73 4.45 -44.11
N LEU A 172 43.36 3.19 -43.88
CA LEU A 172 43.70 2.08 -44.77
C LEU A 172 43.05 2.25 -46.15
N ALA A 173 41.78 2.66 -46.21
CA ALA A 173 41.11 2.96 -47.47
C ALA A 173 41.77 4.13 -48.21
N ALA A 174 42.16 5.19 -47.51
CA ALA A 174 42.87 6.33 -48.10
C ALA A 174 44.24 5.92 -48.66
N ARG A 175 45.03 5.13 -47.91
CA ARG A 175 46.32 4.61 -48.39
C ARG A 175 46.17 3.70 -49.62
N ALA A 176 45.17 2.82 -49.62
CA ALA A 176 44.86 1.97 -50.76
C ALA A 176 44.38 2.76 -51.98
N GLY A 177 43.62 3.84 -51.78
CA GLY A 177 43.19 4.74 -52.86
C GLY A 177 44.36 5.53 -53.49
N VAL A 178 45.30 6.00 -52.66
CA VAL A 178 46.50 6.72 -53.12
C VAL A 178 47.43 5.82 -53.94
N THR A 179 47.61 4.55 -53.52
CA THR A 179 48.40 3.59 -54.30
C THR A 179 47.72 3.20 -55.61
N TYR A 180 46.39 3.16 -55.66
CA TYR A 180 45.66 2.91 -56.91
C TYR A 180 45.83 4.05 -57.93
N LEU A 181 45.89 5.30 -57.47
CA LEU A 181 46.08 6.48 -58.34
C LEU A 181 47.53 6.64 -58.83
N SER A 182 48.54 6.27 -58.03
CA SER A 182 49.94 6.33 -58.47
C SER A 182 50.28 5.27 -59.52
N THR A 183 49.61 4.12 -59.49
CA THR A 183 49.84 3.01 -60.43
C THR A 183 49.20 3.25 -61.81
N ARG A 184 48.12 4.07 -61.89
CA ARG A 184 47.38 4.34 -63.13
C ARG A 184 47.94 5.52 -63.96
N ARG A 185 48.83 6.34 -63.40
CA ARG A 185 49.40 7.53 -64.07
C ARG A 185 50.77 7.24 -64.73
N GLY A 186 51.20 5.98 -64.76
CA GLY A 186 52.53 5.55 -65.23
C GLY A 186 52.58 4.82 -66.58
N THR A 187 51.56 4.94 -67.43
CA THR A 187 51.55 4.43 -68.81
C THR A 187 51.34 5.57 -69.78
#